data_AF-A0A963SR60-F1
#
_entry.id   AF-A0A963SR60-F1
#
_cell.length_a   1.000
_cell.length_b   1.000
_cell.length_c   1.000
_cell.angle_alpha   90.00
_cell.angle_beta   90.00
_cell.angle_gamma   90.00
#
_symmetry.space_group_name_H-M   'P 1'
#
loop_
_entity.id
_entity.type
_entity.pdbx_description
1 polymer ?
#
loop_
_entity_poly.entity_id
_entity_poly.type
_entity_poly.pdbx_seq_one_letter_code
_entity_poly.pdbx_strand_id
1 'polypeptide(L)'
;MNIPILLNIVILSQLFLLSYYFPGKIINRIHYMLTHYPASDYPKLYPGNNKMEKARKSLRIFKIISSSTLILGIIFLLLANLTHTEIKDSMVVVFGFIQFIPFALLEKAELNHYRMMRKENQSRLRTAELKRRRYFDYISPSVFIIAALTFLCFIAFCFYRIILNQTFLSDGVISLAAILLMHIYFATLVVWVMYGKKINPLQTAKERELYIGSVIRMTVYVSIAANCFMIIYGALQLYQLDLWEPVALSVYFQVCICLGLGTMLRTNKIENINFEVYRENKITT
;
A
#
# COMPACT_ATOMS: atom_id res chain seq x y z
N MET A 1 25.92 -10.05 -17.39
CA MET A 1 24.82 -9.12 -17.76
C MET A 1 25.25 -7.73 -17.35
N ASN A 2 25.19 -6.75 -18.25
CA ASN A 2 25.63 -5.37 -17.96
C ASN A 2 24.66 -4.71 -16.97
N ILE A 3 25.17 -4.11 -15.90
CA ILE A 3 24.36 -3.46 -14.84
C ILE A 3 23.36 -2.43 -15.41
N PRO A 4 23.72 -1.59 -16.40
CA PRO A 4 22.75 -0.65 -16.99
C PRO A 4 21.55 -1.33 -17.68
N ILE A 5 21.78 -2.48 -18.32
CA ILE A 5 20.69 -3.26 -18.96
C ILE A 5 19.76 -3.81 -17.89
N LEU A 6 20.33 -4.36 -16.81
CA LEU A 6 19.56 -4.84 -15.67
C LEU A 6 18.73 -3.70 -15.05
N LEU A 7 19.35 -2.53 -14.83
CA LEU A 7 18.67 -1.37 -14.26
C LEU A 7 17.48 -0.95 -15.13
N ASN A 8 17.66 -0.86 -16.45
CA ASN A 8 16.58 -0.54 -17.38
C ASN A 8 15.42 -1.56 -17.28
N ILE A 9 15.72 -2.87 -17.23
CA ILE A 9 14.71 -3.93 -17.09
C ILE A 9 13.95 -3.79 -15.77
N VAL A 10 14.66 -3.55 -14.67
CA VAL A 10 14.06 -3.46 -13.34
C VAL A 10 13.19 -2.20 -13.22
N ILE A 11 13.63 -1.06 -13.76
CA ILE A 11 12.83 0.17 -13.81
C ILE A 11 11.60 -0.02 -14.70
N LEU A 12 11.72 -0.66 -15.86
CA LEU A 12 10.57 -0.99 -16.71
C LEU A 12 9.56 -1.89 -15.99
N SER A 13 10.03 -2.88 -15.23
CA SER A 13 9.18 -3.71 -14.37
C SER A 13 8.48 -2.88 -13.27
N GLN A 14 9.21 -1.96 -12.62
CA GLN A 14 8.63 -1.02 -11.65
C GLN A 14 7.54 -0.14 -12.30
N LEU A 15 7.81 0.43 -13.47
CA LEU A 15 6.85 1.23 -14.25
C LEU A 15 5.59 0.44 -14.56
N PHE A 16 5.76 -0.77 -15.08
CA PHE A 16 4.67 -1.66 -15.39
C PHE A 16 3.83 -1.98 -14.15
N LEU A 17 4.46 -2.37 -13.04
CA LEU A 17 3.73 -2.77 -11.83
C LEU A 17 2.98 -1.59 -11.18
N LEU A 18 3.70 -0.50 -10.89
CA LEU A 18 3.16 0.61 -10.08
C LEU A 18 2.25 1.54 -10.87
N SER A 19 2.51 1.75 -12.17
CA SER A 19 1.78 2.75 -12.97
C SER A 19 0.77 2.14 -13.95
N TYR A 20 0.83 0.83 -14.22
CA TYR A 20 -0.09 0.16 -15.15
C TYR A 20 -0.87 -1.00 -14.52
N TYR A 21 -0.19 -2.05 -14.06
CA TYR A 21 -0.82 -3.30 -13.61
C TYR A 21 -1.72 -3.09 -12.39
N PHE A 22 -1.17 -2.56 -11.28
CA PHE A 22 -1.95 -2.34 -10.06
C PHE A 22 -3.03 -1.26 -10.22
N PRO A 23 -2.75 -0.09 -10.83
CA PRO A 23 -3.79 0.87 -11.16
C PRO A 23 -4.90 0.27 -12.03
N GLY A 24 -4.55 -0.53 -13.03
CA GLY A 24 -5.51 -1.23 -13.90
C GLY A 24 -6.43 -2.17 -13.12
N LYS A 25 -5.89 -2.95 -12.17
CA LYS A 25 -6.70 -3.81 -11.29
C LYS A 25 -7.69 -3.01 -10.44
N ILE A 26 -7.26 -1.88 -9.88
CA ILE A 26 -8.14 -0.99 -9.11
C ILE A 26 -9.21 -0.37 -10.00
N ILE A 27 -8.83 0.14 -11.18
CA ILE A 27 -9.76 0.78 -12.13
C ILE A 27 -10.86 -0.20 -12.53
N ASN A 28 -10.48 -1.43 -12.89
CA ASN A 28 -11.43 -2.47 -13.28
C ASN A 28 -12.38 -2.83 -12.13
N ARG A 29 -11.87 -2.91 -10.90
CA ARG A 29 -12.68 -3.17 -9.71
C ARG A 29 -13.71 -2.06 -9.45
N ILE A 30 -13.28 -0.80 -9.49
CA ILE A 30 -14.19 0.35 -9.27
C ILE A 30 -15.19 0.45 -10.43
N HIS A 31 -14.75 0.22 -11.67
CA HIS A 31 -15.64 0.22 -12.83
C HIS A 31 -16.70 -0.88 -12.74
N TYR A 32 -16.31 -2.11 -12.34
CA TYR A 32 -17.25 -3.19 -12.07
C TYR A 32 -18.29 -2.77 -11.01
N MET A 33 -17.83 -2.19 -9.90
CA MET A 33 -18.73 -1.70 -8.85
C MET A 33 -19.73 -0.66 -9.39
N LEU A 34 -19.26 0.32 -10.16
CA LEU A 34 -20.09 1.39 -10.73
C LEU A 34 -21.08 0.92 -11.79
N THR A 35 -20.84 -0.22 -12.44
CA THR A 35 -21.69 -0.76 -13.50
C THR A 35 -22.72 -1.75 -12.96
N HIS A 36 -22.34 -2.59 -12.00
CA HIS A 36 -23.20 -3.66 -11.47
C HIS A 36 -23.99 -3.25 -10.23
N TYR A 37 -23.55 -2.22 -9.50
CA TYR A 37 -24.22 -1.74 -8.29
C TYR A 37 -24.55 -0.25 -8.42
N PRO A 38 -25.46 0.16 -9.31
CA PRO A 38 -25.79 1.57 -9.53
C PRO A 38 -26.46 2.21 -8.31
N ALA A 39 -26.39 3.53 -8.21
CA ALA A 39 -27.00 4.27 -7.09
C ALA A 39 -28.52 4.21 -7.03
N SER A 40 -29.20 3.83 -8.13
CA SER A 40 -30.65 3.57 -8.14
C SER A 40 -31.01 2.43 -7.21
N ASP A 41 -30.19 1.37 -7.21
CA ASP A 41 -30.49 0.12 -6.53
C ASP A 41 -29.74 0.04 -5.19
N TYR A 42 -28.56 0.67 -5.12
CA TYR A 42 -27.66 0.69 -3.96
C TYR A 42 -27.36 2.12 -3.47
N PRO A 43 -28.39 2.90 -3.06
CA PRO A 43 -28.23 4.32 -2.76
C PRO A 43 -27.31 4.62 -1.57
N LYS A 44 -27.12 3.67 -0.63
CA LYS A 44 -26.23 3.86 0.53
C LYS A 44 -24.75 3.64 0.21
N LEU A 45 -24.43 3.05 -0.93
CA LEU A 45 -23.05 2.84 -1.38
C LEU A 45 -22.39 4.17 -1.81
N TYR A 46 -23.23 5.13 -2.22
CA TYR A 46 -22.83 6.42 -2.75
C TYR A 46 -23.45 7.54 -1.92
N PRO A 47 -22.76 8.01 -0.86
CA PRO A 47 -23.26 9.10 -0.04
C PRO A 47 -23.17 10.45 -0.78
N GLY A 48 -24.09 11.35 -0.44
CA GLY A 48 -24.17 12.72 -0.94
C GLY A 48 -25.11 12.93 -2.15
N ASN A 49 -25.27 14.18 -2.58
CA ASN A 49 -26.23 14.54 -3.62
C ASN A 49 -25.79 14.12 -5.04
N ASN A 50 -24.48 14.08 -5.32
CA ASN A 50 -23.91 13.71 -6.63
C ASN A 50 -23.29 12.30 -6.61
N LYS A 51 -24.06 11.36 -6.04
CA LYS A 51 -23.72 9.98 -5.68
C LYS A 51 -22.63 9.31 -6.54
N MET A 52 -22.94 9.02 -7.80
CA MET A 52 -22.02 8.30 -8.70
C MET A 52 -21.05 9.20 -9.45
N GLU A 53 -21.41 10.46 -9.68
CA GLU A 53 -20.60 11.38 -10.47
C GLU A 53 -19.24 11.65 -9.79
N LYS A 54 -19.25 11.83 -8.47
CA LYS A 54 -18.03 12.05 -7.69
C LYS A 54 -17.10 10.83 -7.73
N ALA A 55 -17.66 9.62 -7.68
CA ALA A 55 -16.91 8.38 -7.81
C ALA A 55 -16.28 8.25 -9.22
N ARG A 56 -17.06 8.54 -10.27
CA ARG A 56 -16.57 8.56 -11.66
C ARG A 56 -15.47 9.60 -11.88
N LYS A 57 -15.63 10.81 -11.32
CA LYS A 57 -14.61 11.88 -11.38
C LYS A 57 -13.32 11.45 -10.68
N SER A 58 -13.42 10.85 -9.50
CA SER A 58 -12.26 10.36 -8.75
C SER A 58 -11.53 9.24 -9.50
N LEU A 59 -12.28 8.30 -10.10
CA LEU A 59 -11.73 7.26 -10.96
C LEU A 59 -11.02 7.83 -12.19
N ARG A 60 -11.59 8.86 -12.82
CA ARG A 60 -10.97 9.55 -13.96
C ARG A 60 -9.65 10.21 -13.57
N ILE A 61 -9.62 10.92 -12.45
CA ILE A 61 -8.39 11.55 -11.92
C ILE A 61 -7.34 10.47 -11.62
N PHE A 62 -7.71 9.39 -10.94
CA PHE A 62 -6.81 8.29 -10.65
C PHE A 62 -6.21 7.68 -11.92
N LYS A 63 -7.03 7.46 -12.96
CA LYS A 63 -6.58 6.97 -14.27
C LYS A 63 -5.59 7.94 -14.93
N ILE A 64 -5.93 9.23 -14.96
CA ILE A 64 -5.07 10.26 -15.56
C ILE A 64 -3.72 10.28 -14.86
N ILE A 65 -3.69 10.42 -13.52
CA ILE A 65 -2.43 10.52 -12.78
C ILE A 65 -1.61 9.24 -12.95
N SER A 66 -2.21 8.05 -12.84
CA SER A 66 -1.49 6.78 -13.03
C SER A 66 -0.88 6.68 -14.42
N SER A 67 -1.65 6.99 -15.47
CA SER A 67 -1.17 7.02 -16.85
C SER A 67 -0.09 8.07 -17.08
N SER A 68 -0.21 9.26 -16.49
CA SER A 68 0.81 10.31 -16.54
C SER A 68 2.12 9.84 -15.91
N THR A 69 2.08 9.16 -14.76
CA THR A 69 3.30 8.60 -14.14
C THR A 69 3.98 7.57 -15.04
N LEU A 70 3.21 6.71 -15.74
CA LEU A 70 3.77 5.75 -16.69
C LEU A 70 4.49 6.46 -17.85
N ILE A 71 3.82 7.44 -18.47
CA ILE A 71 4.37 8.19 -19.61
C ILE A 71 5.63 8.95 -19.20
N LEU A 72 5.59 9.66 -18.07
CA LEU A 72 6.73 10.40 -17.54
C LEU A 72 7.91 9.47 -17.25
N GLY A 73 7.65 8.28 -16.72
CA GLY A 73 8.70 7.29 -16.45
C GLY A 73 9.34 6.71 -17.71
N ILE A 74 8.55 6.45 -18.74
CA ILE A 74 9.08 6.02 -20.05
C ILE A 74 9.94 7.13 -20.66
N ILE A 75 9.46 8.38 -20.65
CA ILE A 75 10.25 9.53 -21.14
C ILE A 75 11.55 9.67 -20.35
N PHE A 76 11.48 9.61 -19.02
CA PHE A 76 12.65 9.66 -18.15
C PHE A 76 13.68 8.60 -18.52
N LEU A 77 13.24 7.34 -18.68
CA LEU A 77 14.13 6.24 -19.03
C LEU A 77 14.74 6.40 -20.44
N LEU A 78 13.94 6.82 -21.41
CA LEU A 78 14.42 7.07 -22.78
C LEU A 78 15.44 8.19 -22.82
N LEU A 79 15.16 9.32 -22.17
CA LEU A 79 16.09 10.46 -22.10
C LEU A 79 17.40 10.04 -21.44
N ALA A 80 17.34 9.33 -20.30
CA ALA A 80 18.55 8.85 -19.63
C ALA A 80 19.43 7.98 -20.54
N ASN A 81 18.82 7.10 -21.35
CA ASN A 81 19.55 6.27 -22.29
C ASN A 81 20.09 7.07 -23.50
N LEU A 82 19.33 8.03 -24.03
CA LEU A 82 19.76 8.86 -25.17
C LEU A 82 20.88 9.84 -24.83
N THR A 83 20.88 10.39 -23.61
CA THR A 83 21.90 11.34 -23.16
C THR A 83 23.04 10.66 -22.40
N HIS A 84 23.01 9.32 -22.28
CA HIS A 84 23.93 8.55 -21.45
C HIS A 84 24.01 9.05 -19.99
N THR A 85 22.90 9.58 -19.47
CA THR A 85 22.82 10.05 -18.09
C THR A 85 22.72 8.87 -17.14
N GLU A 86 23.59 8.84 -16.15
CA GLU A 86 23.54 7.86 -15.07
C GLU A 86 22.28 8.05 -14.21
N ILE A 87 21.50 6.98 -14.03
CA ILE A 87 20.31 6.98 -13.18
C ILE A 87 20.75 6.73 -11.74
N LYS A 88 20.64 7.77 -10.90
CA LYS A 88 21.00 7.70 -9.48
C LYS A 88 19.86 7.15 -8.63
N ASP A 89 20.22 6.62 -7.46
CA ASP A 89 19.33 6.13 -6.40
C ASP A 89 18.24 7.16 -6.04
N SER A 90 18.64 8.41 -5.85
CA SER A 90 17.76 9.55 -5.56
C SER A 90 16.70 9.79 -6.64
N MET A 91 17.05 9.59 -7.92
CA MET A 91 16.08 9.70 -9.02
C MET A 91 15.03 8.59 -8.93
N VAL A 92 15.47 7.36 -8.63
CA VAL A 92 14.56 6.21 -8.44
C VAL A 92 13.64 6.44 -7.23
N VAL A 93 14.14 6.98 -6.13
CA VAL A 93 13.35 7.33 -4.94
C VAL A 93 12.26 8.36 -5.27
N VAL A 94 12.66 9.50 -5.85
CA VAL A 94 11.74 10.58 -6.21
C VAL A 94 10.66 10.06 -7.16
N PHE A 95 11.08 9.31 -8.18
CA PHE A 95 10.15 8.77 -9.15
C PHE A 95 9.22 7.71 -8.54
N GLY A 96 9.75 6.83 -7.68
CA GLY A 96 8.95 5.88 -6.91
C GLY A 96 7.86 6.57 -6.08
N PHE A 97 8.20 7.64 -5.36
CA PHE A 97 7.20 8.42 -4.62
C PHE A 97 6.13 9.03 -5.52
N ILE A 98 6.50 9.57 -6.69
CA ILE A 98 5.53 10.07 -7.67
C ILE A 98 4.56 8.96 -8.10
N GLN A 99 5.05 7.74 -8.31
CA GLN A 99 4.20 6.59 -8.64
C GLN A 99 3.27 6.16 -7.50
N PHE A 100 3.60 6.48 -6.23
CA PHE A 100 2.72 6.21 -5.10
C PHE A 100 1.61 7.26 -4.90
N ILE A 101 1.72 8.45 -5.52
CA ILE A 101 0.73 9.53 -5.39
C ILE A 101 -0.69 9.11 -5.76
N PRO A 102 -0.97 8.41 -6.89
CA PRO A 102 -2.32 7.94 -7.23
C PRO A 102 -2.96 7.13 -6.09
N PHE A 103 -2.20 6.25 -5.44
CA PHE A 103 -2.70 5.40 -4.37
C PHE A 103 -2.97 6.21 -3.09
N ALA A 104 -2.09 7.16 -2.74
CA ALA A 104 -2.31 8.05 -1.60
C ALA A 104 -3.57 8.92 -1.79
N LEU A 105 -3.80 9.43 -3.00
CA LEU A 105 -5.01 10.17 -3.34
C LEU A 105 -6.27 9.30 -3.28
N LEU A 106 -6.16 8.05 -3.73
CA LEU A 106 -7.24 7.07 -3.65
C LEU A 106 -7.62 6.76 -2.20
N GLU A 107 -6.64 6.47 -1.33
CA GLU A 107 -6.84 6.22 0.09
C GLU A 107 -7.51 7.43 0.77
N LYS A 108 -7.03 8.65 0.48
CA LYS A 108 -7.66 9.88 0.98
C LYS A 108 -9.11 10.02 0.51
N ALA A 109 -9.39 9.72 -0.76
CA ALA A 109 -10.74 9.75 -1.31
C ALA A 109 -11.65 8.73 -0.63
N GLU A 110 -11.15 7.50 -0.40
CA GLU A 110 -11.85 6.43 0.29
C GLU A 110 -12.16 6.78 1.75
N LEU A 111 -11.20 7.31 2.51
CA LEU A 111 -11.44 7.77 3.88
C LEU A 111 -12.49 8.88 3.97
N ASN A 112 -12.48 9.81 3.01
CA ASN A 112 -13.50 10.85 2.90
C ASN A 112 -14.87 10.27 2.53
N HIS A 113 -14.91 9.27 1.64
CA HIS A 113 -16.11 8.52 1.29
C HIS A 113 -16.75 7.86 2.50
N TYR A 114 -15.95 7.14 3.31
CA TYR A 114 -16.42 6.54 4.55
C TYR A 114 -16.86 7.56 5.60
N ARG A 115 -16.22 8.73 5.67
CA ARG A 115 -16.69 9.83 6.53
C ARG A 115 -18.09 10.30 6.12
N MET A 116 -18.37 10.42 4.83
CA MET A 116 -19.70 10.80 4.33
C MET A 116 -20.75 9.72 4.61
N MET A 117 -20.45 8.44 4.35
CA MET A 117 -21.35 7.34 4.70
C MET A 117 -21.74 7.36 6.18
N ARG A 118 -20.79 7.65 7.09
CA ARG A 118 -21.08 7.73 8.52
C ARG A 118 -22.01 8.88 8.89
N LYS A 119 -21.95 10.01 8.17
CA LYS A 119 -22.85 11.15 8.40
C LYS A 119 -24.28 10.86 7.95
N GLU A 120 -24.43 10.10 6.87
CA GLU A 120 -25.74 9.76 6.30
C GLU A 120 -26.34 8.48 6.88
N ASN A 121 -25.55 7.71 7.65
CA ASN A 121 -26.06 6.50 8.27
C ASN A 121 -27.04 6.82 9.42
N GLN A 122 -28.33 6.66 9.14
CA GLN A 122 -29.42 6.85 10.11
C GLN A 122 -29.72 5.61 10.97
N SER A 123 -28.89 4.55 10.92
CA SER A 123 -29.13 3.32 11.68
C SER A 123 -29.22 3.61 13.19
N ARG A 124 -30.40 3.38 13.78
CA ARG A 124 -30.63 3.54 15.23
C ARG A 124 -29.98 2.44 16.07
N LEU A 125 -29.77 1.26 15.48
CA LEU A 125 -29.22 0.08 16.17
C LEU A 125 -27.78 -0.17 15.72
N ARG A 126 -26.85 -0.12 16.68
CA ARG A 126 -25.46 -0.50 16.47
C ARG A 126 -25.30 -1.97 16.80
N THR A 127 -25.31 -2.83 15.78
CA THR A 127 -25.01 -4.24 15.97
C THR A 127 -23.51 -4.43 16.16
N ALA A 128 -23.13 -4.97 17.32
CA ALA A 128 -21.77 -5.31 17.65
C ALA A 128 -21.70 -6.83 17.85
N GLU A 129 -21.12 -7.54 16.89
CA GLU A 129 -20.68 -8.90 17.13
C GLU A 129 -19.43 -8.87 18.01
N LEU A 130 -19.56 -9.38 19.23
CA LEU A 130 -18.48 -9.47 20.19
C LEU A 130 -17.64 -10.72 19.91
N LYS A 131 -16.79 -10.64 18.89
CA LYS A 131 -15.73 -11.64 18.66
C LYS A 131 -14.42 -11.08 19.19
N ARG A 132 -13.75 -11.82 20.10
CA ARG A 132 -12.38 -11.50 20.52
C ARG A 132 -11.46 -11.66 19.31
N ARG A 133 -10.77 -10.59 18.94
CA ARG A 133 -9.77 -10.58 17.86
C ARG A 133 -8.39 -10.72 18.45
N ARG A 134 -7.66 -11.74 18.06
CA ARG A 134 -6.25 -11.93 18.44
C ARG A 134 -5.39 -11.77 17.20
N TYR A 135 -4.18 -11.28 17.39
CA TYR A 135 -3.24 -11.05 16.29
C TYR A 135 -2.95 -12.33 15.48
N PHE A 136 -2.73 -13.44 16.19
CA PHE A 136 -2.46 -14.76 15.60
C PHE A 136 -3.67 -15.45 14.98
N ASP A 137 -4.87 -14.85 15.05
CA ASP A 137 -6.01 -15.33 14.27
C ASP A 137 -5.84 -14.99 12.77
N TYR A 138 -4.95 -14.04 12.44
CA TYR A 138 -4.80 -13.50 11.08
C TYR A 138 -3.47 -13.83 10.42
N ILE A 139 -2.46 -14.19 11.20
CA ILE A 139 -1.12 -14.51 10.73
C ILE A 139 -0.54 -15.68 11.53
N SER A 140 0.19 -16.57 10.86
CA SER A 140 0.79 -17.72 11.55
C SER A 140 1.90 -17.27 12.51
N PRO A 141 2.08 -17.96 13.65
CA PRO A 141 3.21 -17.73 14.54
C PRO A 141 4.57 -17.83 13.85
N SER A 142 4.71 -18.71 12.86
CA SER A 142 5.94 -18.86 12.08
C SER A 142 6.34 -17.59 11.32
N VAL A 143 5.38 -16.92 10.67
CA VAL A 143 5.65 -15.66 9.96
C VAL A 143 6.02 -14.54 10.93
N PHE A 144 5.38 -14.50 12.10
CA PHE A 144 5.75 -13.55 13.15
C PHE A 144 7.18 -13.76 13.66
N ILE A 145 7.59 -15.02 13.87
CA ILE A 145 8.97 -15.36 14.24
C ILE A 145 9.95 -14.88 13.16
N ILE A 146 9.64 -15.10 11.88
CA ILE A 146 10.46 -14.59 10.77
C ILE A 146 10.57 -13.06 10.80
N ALA A 147 9.46 -12.36 11.04
CA ALA A 147 9.47 -10.89 11.17
C ALA A 147 10.34 -10.43 12.36
N ALA A 148 10.25 -11.10 13.50
CA ALA A 148 11.08 -10.79 14.67
C ALA A 148 12.57 -11.04 14.38
N LEU A 149 12.92 -12.19 13.80
CA LEU A 149 14.30 -12.53 13.45
C LEU A 149 14.89 -11.56 12.43
N THR A 150 14.15 -11.23 11.37
CA THR A 150 14.62 -10.25 10.36
C THR A 150 14.83 -8.86 10.96
N PHE A 151 13.97 -8.44 11.90
CA PHE A 151 14.17 -7.18 12.62
C PHE A 151 15.39 -7.21 13.55
N LEU A 152 15.62 -8.32 14.27
CA LEU A 152 16.82 -8.49 15.09
C LEU A 152 18.10 -8.49 14.25
N CYS A 153 18.11 -9.17 13.11
CA CYS A 153 19.22 -9.12 12.15
C CYS A 153 19.48 -7.69 11.65
N PHE A 154 18.42 -6.93 11.34
CA PHE A 154 18.55 -5.53 10.94
C PHE A 154 19.14 -4.66 12.05
N ILE A 155 18.68 -4.82 13.29
CA ILE A 155 19.25 -4.10 14.45
C ILE A 155 20.74 -4.43 14.62
N ALA A 156 21.11 -5.71 14.58
CA ALA A 156 22.50 -6.13 14.68
C ALA A 156 23.36 -5.52 13.57
N PHE A 157 22.85 -5.48 12.34
CA PHE A 157 23.52 -4.84 11.20
C PHE A 157 23.69 -3.32 11.39
N CYS A 158 22.68 -2.62 11.91
CA CYS A 158 22.80 -1.22 12.26
C CYS A 158 23.89 -0.98 13.32
N PHE A 159 23.93 -1.78 14.39
CA PHE A 159 24.97 -1.67 15.41
C PHE A 159 26.37 -1.90 14.84
N TYR A 160 26.52 -2.90 13.96
CA TYR A 160 27.77 -3.14 13.24
C TYR A 160 28.22 -1.89 12.46
N ARG A 161 27.32 -1.25 11.70
CA ARG A 161 27.64 0.00 10.98
C ARG A 161 27.98 1.18 11.90
N ILE A 162 27.28 1.31 13.03
CA ILE A 162 27.53 2.38 14.01
C ILE A 162 28.93 2.25 14.61
N ILE A 163 29.32 1.03 15.00
CA ILE A 163 30.64 0.75 15.58
C ILE A 163 31.75 1.07 14.59
N LEU A 164 31.57 0.73 13.30
CA LEU A 164 32.54 1.04 12.26
C LEU A 164 32.69 2.54 11.99
N ASN A 165 31.59 3.29 11.94
CA ASN A 165 31.60 4.71 11.55
C ASN A 165 31.96 5.68 12.68
N GLN A 166 31.92 5.24 13.96
CA GLN A 166 32.27 6.02 15.16
C GLN A 166 31.65 7.43 15.26
N THR A 167 30.53 7.68 14.57
CA THR A 167 29.85 8.98 14.52
C THR A 167 28.42 8.87 15.04
N PHE A 168 28.01 9.85 15.84
CA PHE A 168 26.70 9.88 16.54
C PHE A 168 25.50 9.95 15.58
N LEU A 169 25.69 10.47 14.37
CA LEU A 169 24.69 10.52 13.30
C LEU A 169 25.12 9.68 12.09
N SER A 170 25.73 8.52 12.35
CA SER A 170 26.04 7.58 11.28
C SER A 170 24.76 7.09 10.58
N ASP A 171 24.89 6.70 9.32
CA ASP A 171 23.79 6.12 8.52
C ASP A 171 23.09 4.94 9.23
N GLY A 172 23.81 4.21 10.09
CA GLY A 172 23.25 3.15 10.93
C GLY A 172 22.20 3.65 11.93
N VAL A 173 22.43 4.81 12.57
CA VAL A 173 21.48 5.46 13.49
C VAL A 173 20.25 5.95 12.71
N ILE A 174 20.47 6.62 11.58
CA ILE A 174 19.39 7.17 10.74
C ILE A 174 18.49 6.02 10.22
N SER A 175 19.10 4.95 9.74
CA SER A 175 18.39 3.75 9.26
C SER A 175 17.56 3.10 10.36
N LEU A 176 18.14 2.96 11.56
CA LEU A 176 17.45 2.38 12.71
C LEU A 176 16.25 3.23 13.14
N ALA A 177 16.42 4.55 13.23
CA ALA A 177 15.36 5.48 13.57
C ALA A 177 14.21 5.44 12.54
N ALA A 178 14.53 5.38 11.24
CA ALA A 178 13.55 5.30 10.17
C ALA A 178 12.70 4.02 10.24
N ILE A 179 13.34 2.86 10.42
CA ILE A 179 12.63 1.58 10.55
C ILE A 179 11.82 1.49 11.84
N LEU A 180 12.32 2.02 12.96
CA LEU A 180 11.56 2.10 14.20
C LEU A 180 10.28 2.94 14.03
N LEU A 181 10.38 4.10 13.39
CA LEU A 181 9.22 4.95 13.11
C LEU A 181 8.20 4.23 12.23
N MET A 182 8.65 3.53 11.19
CA MET A 182 7.79 2.73 10.31
C MET A 182 7.10 1.59 11.09
N HIS A 183 7.80 0.88 11.98
CA HIS A 183 7.20 -0.18 12.80
C HIS A 183 6.19 0.37 13.81
N ILE A 184 6.45 1.52 14.43
CA ILE A 184 5.48 2.22 15.29
C ILE A 184 4.23 2.58 14.49
N TYR A 185 4.40 3.10 13.26
CA TYR A 185 3.29 3.38 12.36
C TYR A 185 2.47 2.12 12.04
N PHE A 186 3.11 1.00 11.69
CA PHE A 186 2.44 -0.27 11.42
C PHE A 186 1.71 -0.83 12.64
N ALA A 187 2.33 -0.78 13.82
CA ALA A 187 1.70 -1.22 15.07
C ALA A 187 0.46 -0.37 15.37
N THR A 188 0.56 0.95 15.20
CA THR A 188 -0.56 1.89 15.38
C THR A 188 -1.69 1.59 14.40
N LEU A 189 -1.36 1.34 13.12
CA LEU A 189 -2.33 0.97 12.09
C LEU A 189 -3.07 -0.32 12.46
N VAL A 190 -2.34 -1.36 12.89
CA VAL A 190 -2.92 -2.65 13.31
C VAL A 190 -3.85 -2.48 14.52
N VAL A 191 -3.41 -1.77 15.56
CA VAL A 191 -4.23 -1.48 16.75
C VAL A 191 -5.49 -0.71 16.34
N TRP A 192 -5.35 0.28 15.47
CA TRP A 192 -6.47 1.08 15.00
C TRP A 192 -7.50 0.26 14.23
N VAL A 193 -7.10 -0.66 13.33
CA VAL A 193 -8.08 -1.48 12.59
C VAL A 193 -8.69 -2.59 13.44
N MET A 194 -7.92 -3.19 14.37
CA MET A 194 -8.40 -4.27 15.24
C MET A 194 -9.44 -3.76 16.25
N TYR A 195 -9.13 -2.65 16.93
CA TYR A 195 -9.92 -2.16 18.07
C TYR A 195 -10.73 -0.90 17.76
N GLY A 196 -10.42 -0.20 16.67
CA GLY A 196 -11.10 1.02 16.28
C GLY A 196 -12.54 0.82 15.82
N LYS A 197 -13.19 1.94 15.50
CA LYS A 197 -14.54 1.94 14.91
C LYS A 197 -14.48 1.39 13.47
N LYS A 198 -15.56 0.74 13.02
CA LYS A 198 -15.67 0.33 11.61
C LYS A 198 -15.47 1.55 10.71
N ILE A 199 -14.59 1.44 9.73
CA ILE A 199 -14.36 2.55 8.79
C ILE A 199 -15.63 2.72 7.95
N ASN A 200 -16.13 1.64 7.35
CA ASN A 200 -17.42 1.62 6.71
C ASN A 200 -18.54 1.26 7.72
N PRO A 201 -19.53 2.13 7.95
CA PRO A 201 -20.58 1.90 8.94
C PRO A 201 -21.49 0.72 8.61
N LEU A 202 -21.68 0.42 7.32
CA LEU A 202 -22.57 -0.64 6.84
C LEU A 202 -21.85 -1.99 6.63
N GLN A 203 -20.54 -2.02 6.85
CA GLN A 203 -19.72 -3.21 6.69
C GLN A 203 -20.17 -4.35 7.59
N THR A 204 -20.30 -5.54 7.01
CA THR A 204 -20.63 -6.77 7.75
C THR A 204 -19.48 -7.20 8.66
N ALA A 205 -19.75 -8.05 9.65
CA ALA A 205 -18.68 -8.56 10.52
C ALA A 205 -17.66 -9.39 9.74
N LYS A 206 -18.12 -10.25 8.81
CA LYS A 206 -17.26 -11.06 7.93
C LYS A 206 -16.30 -10.22 7.09
N GLU A 207 -16.79 -9.16 6.44
CA GLU A 207 -15.95 -8.23 5.68
C GLU A 207 -14.93 -7.53 6.56
N ARG A 208 -15.33 -7.14 7.77
CA ARG A 208 -14.41 -6.52 8.73
C ARG A 208 -13.28 -7.46 9.12
N GLU A 209 -13.57 -8.73 9.39
CA GLU A 209 -12.56 -9.74 9.70
C GLU A 209 -11.58 -9.95 8.53
N LEU A 210 -12.07 -10.01 7.29
CA LEU A 210 -11.23 -10.09 6.10
C LEU A 210 -10.33 -8.86 5.95
N TYR A 211 -10.87 -7.66 6.16
CA TYR A 211 -10.11 -6.41 6.10
C TYR A 211 -9.00 -6.37 7.16
N ILE A 212 -9.33 -6.65 8.43
CA ILE A 212 -8.34 -6.69 9.52
C ILE A 212 -7.23 -7.68 9.21
N GLY A 213 -7.57 -8.90 8.77
CA GLY A 213 -6.56 -9.89 8.41
C GLY A 213 -5.69 -9.47 7.24
N SER A 214 -6.24 -8.71 6.29
CA SER A 214 -5.49 -8.16 5.16
C SER A 214 -4.47 -7.11 5.60
N VAL A 215 -4.88 -6.20 6.48
CA VAL A 215 -4.00 -5.15 7.04
C VAL A 215 -2.86 -5.79 7.84
N ILE A 216 -3.15 -6.74 8.72
CA ILE A 216 -2.13 -7.41 9.54
C ILE A 216 -1.11 -8.15 8.67
N ARG A 217 -1.57 -8.93 7.69
CA ARG A 217 -0.65 -9.65 6.78
C ARG A 217 0.20 -8.69 5.97
N MET A 218 -0.41 -7.64 5.41
CA MET A 218 0.30 -6.61 4.65
C MET A 218 1.40 -5.94 5.49
N THR A 219 1.09 -5.47 6.70
CA THR A 219 2.07 -4.75 7.51
C THR A 219 3.24 -5.65 7.94
N VAL A 220 3.00 -6.93 8.22
CA VAL A 220 4.07 -7.88 8.54
C VAL A 220 4.94 -8.20 7.33
N TYR A 221 4.34 -8.49 6.17
CA TYR A 221 5.11 -8.79 4.97
C TYR A 221 5.93 -7.59 4.51
N VAL A 222 5.37 -6.37 4.56
CA VAL A 222 6.10 -5.15 4.22
C VAL A 222 7.18 -4.85 5.25
N SER A 223 6.96 -5.11 6.54
CA SER A 223 7.98 -4.98 7.59
C SER A 223 9.19 -5.90 7.34
N ILE A 224 8.95 -7.18 7.02
CA ILE A 224 10.02 -8.12 6.64
C ILE A 224 10.80 -7.58 5.44
N ALA A 225 10.09 -7.17 4.38
CA ALA A 225 10.72 -6.67 3.16
C ALA A 225 11.55 -5.39 3.40
N ALA A 226 11.04 -4.47 4.21
CA ALA A 226 11.75 -3.23 4.58
C ALA A 226 13.02 -3.51 5.40
N ASN A 227 12.97 -4.42 6.37
CA ASN A 227 14.16 -4.83 7.13
C ASN A 227 15.22 -5.43 6.21
N CYS A 228 14.83 -6.38 5.34
CA CYS A 228 15.74 -6.99 4.38
C CYS A 228 16.32 -5.96 3.40
N PHE A 229 15.50 -5.06 2.88
CA PHE A 229 15.94 -3.99 1.98
C PHE A 229 16.97 -3.09 2.66
N MET A 230 16.72 -2.63 3.90
CA MET A 230 17.65 -1.75 4.59
C MET A 230 18.99 -2.43 4.89
N ILE A 231 19.00 -3.74 5.17
CA ILE A 231 20.25 -4.52 5.27
C ILE A 231 20.98 -4.52 3.93
N ILE A 232 20.30 -4.87 2.84
CA ILE A 232 20.89 -4.93 1.49
C ILE A 232 21.43 -3.56 1.08
N TYR A 233 20.62 -2.52 1.19
CA TYR A 233 20.99 -1.15 0.82
C TYR A 233 22.18 -0.64 1.64
N GLY A 234 22.15 -0.83 2.95
CA GLY A 234 23.28 -0.47 3.80
C GLY A 234 24.55 -1.28 3.52
N ALA A 235 24.42 -2.53 3.05
CA ALA A 235 25.56 -3.33 2.62
C ALA A 235 26.14 -2.81 1.29
N LEU A 236 25.29 -2.42 0.33
CA LEU A 236 25.74 -1.79 -0.91
C LEU A 236 26.57 -0.54 -0.62
N GLN A 237 26.09 0.32 0.27
CA GLN A 237 26.83 1.51 0.73
C GLN A 237 28.16 1.14 1.40
N LEU A 238 28.16 0.14 2.28
CA LEU A 238 29.37 -0.27 3.01
C LEU A 238 30.46 -0.80 2.06
N TYR A 239 30.07 -1.51 1.01
CA TYR A 239 30.97 -2.10 0.01
C TYR A 239 31.18 -1.21 -1.23
N GLN A 240 30.68 0.04 -1.23
CA GLN A 240 30.82 0.99 -2.34
C GLN A 240 30.29 0.44 -3.67
N LEU A 241 29.14 -0.25 -3.60
CA LEU A 241 28.47 -0.87 -4.75
C LEU A 241 27.37 0.06 -5.30
N ASP A 242 27.69 1.34 -5.48
CA ASP A 242 26.75 2.44 -5.78
C ASP A 242 25.88 2.15 -7.02
N LEU A 243 26.45 1.48 -8.03
CA LEU A 243 25.75 1.09 -9.26
C LEU A 243 24.56 0.15 -9.03
N TRP A 244 24.49 -0.54 -7.90
CA TRP A 244 23.40 -1.45 -7.53
C TRP A 244 22.31 -0.78 -6.69
N GLU A 245 22.56 0.40 -6.12
CA GLU A 245 21.57 1.10 -5.29
C GLU A 245 20.27 1.41 -6.02
N PRO A 246 20.29 1.95 -7.27
CA PRO A 246 19.07 2.21 -8.03
C PRO A 246 18.29 0.91 -8.33
N VAL A 247 19.02 -0.19 -8.56
CA VAL A 247 18.43 -1.52 -8.79
C VAL A 247 17.72 -2.00 -7.53
N ALA A 248 18.39 -1.96 -6.38
CA ALA A 248 17.85 -2.40 -5.09
C ALA A 248 16.60 -1.60 -4.70
N LEU A 249 16.63 -0.27 -4.86
CA LEU A 249 15.48 0.60 -4.63
C LEU A 249 14.29 0.26 -5.54
N SER A 250 14.58 0.03 -6.82
CA SER A 250 13.53 -0.28 -7.79
C SER A 250 12.86 -1.62 -7.50
N VAL A 251 13.65 -2.64 -7.12
CA VAL A 251 13.13 -3.92 -6.64
C VAL A 251 12.33 -3.73 -5.34
N TYR A 252 12.81 -2.91 -4.40
CA TYR A 252 12.12 -2.64 -3.15
C TYR A 252 10.74 -2.04 -3.34
N PHE A 253 10.58 -1.05 -4.23
CA PHE A 253 9.26 -0.49 -4.54
C PHE A 253 8.31 -1.52 -5.15
N GLN A 254 8.82 -2.40 -6.02
CA GLN A 254 8.04 -3.51 -6.59
C GLN A 254 7.59 -4.50 -5.51
N VAL A 255 8.48 -4.86 -4.59
CA VAL A 255 8.15 -5.74 -3.46
C VAL A 255 7.11 -5.07 -2.55
N CYS A 256 7.26 -3.79 -2.23
CA CYS A 256 6.31 -3.03 -1.42
C CYS A 256 4.90 -3.02 -2.02
N ILE A 257 4.76 -2.72 -3.32
CA ILE A 257 3.42 -2.71 -3.94
C ILE A 257 2.82 -4.12 -4.03
N CYS A 258 3.64 -5.14 -4.30
CA CYS A 258 3.19 -6.53 -4.40
C CYS A 258 2.74 -7.10 -3.05
N LEU A 259 3.51 -6.87 -1.99
CA LEU A 259 3.18 -7.34 -0.63
C LEU A 259 2.13 -6.46 0.03
N GLY A 260 2.10 -5.17 -0.27
CA GLY A 260 1.11 -4.23 0.21
C GLY A 260 -0.22 -4.38 -0.52
N LEU A 261 -0.36 -3.61 -1.61
CA LEU A 261 -1.59 -3.56 -2.39
C LEU A 261 -1.94 -4.92 -2.99
N GLY A 262 -0.96 -5.70 -3.45
CA GLY A 262 -1.21 -7.04 -3.99
C GLY A 262 -1.78 -8.02 -2.97
N THR A 263 -1.42 -7.91 -1.69
CA THR A 263 -2.09 -8.68 -0.62
C THR A 263 -3.52 -8.21 -0.44
N MET A 264 -3.75 -6.89 -0.34
CA MET A 264 -5.09 -6.30 -0.20
C MET A 264 -6.06 -6.70 -1.32
N LEU A 265 -5.61 -6.65 -2.57
CA LEU A 265 -6.43 -7.01 -3.73
C LEU A 265 -6.77 -8.51 -3.77
N ARG A 266 -5.86 -9.38 -3.29
CA ARG A 266 -6.08 -10.84 -3.26
C ARG A 266 -7.04 -11.28 -2.16
N THR A 267 -6.97 -10.64 -1.00
CA THR A 267 -7.75 -11.02 0.18
C THR A 267 -9.12 -10.35 0.24
N ASN A 268 -9.20 -9.08 -0.16
CA ASN A 268 -10.44 -8.31 -0.22
C ASN A 268 -10.96 -8.30 -1.66
N LYS A 269 -11.41 -9.46 -2.16
CA LYS A 269 -11.98 -9.56 -3.50
C LYS A 269 -13.40 -8.97 -3.54
N ILE A 270 -13.84 -8.50 -4.71
CA ILE A 270 -15.14 -7.84 -4.86
C ILE A 270 -16.31 -8.81 -4.61
N GLU A 271 -16.12 -10.09 -4.90
CA GLU A 271 -17.12 -11.15 -4.72
C GLU A 271 -17.35 -11.46 -3.23
N ASN A 272 -16.42 -11.07 -2.36
CA ASN A 272 -16.57 -11.23 -0.91
C ASN A 272 -17.32 -10.06 -0.25
N ILE A 273 -17.68 -9.03 -1.02
CA ILE A 273 -18.42 -7.86 -0.51
C ILE A 273 -19.91 -8.14 -0.64
N ASN A 274 -20.63 -8.06 0.49
CA ASN A 274 -22.07 -8.12 0.52
C ASN A 274 -22.65 -6.75 0.15
N PHE A 275 -22.97 -6.56 -1.13
CA PHE A 275 -23.55 -5.29 -1.59
C PHE A 275 -24.99 -5.06 -1.12
N GLU A 276 -25.71 -6.08 -0.66
CA GLU A 276 -27.11 -5.94 -0.26
C GLU A 276 -27.30 -5.02 0.94
N VAL A 277 -26.29 -4.87 1.81
CA VAL A 277 -26.32 -3.92 2.93
C VAL A 277 -26.45 -2.46 2.49
N TYR A 278 -26.14 -2.16 1.23
CA TYR A 278 -26.23 -0.82 0.66
C TYR A 278 -27.56 -0.54 -0.06
N ARG A 279 -28.43 -1.54 -0.21
CA ARG A 279 -29.77 -1.32 -0.75
C ARG A 279 -30.60 -0.48 0.22
N GLU A 280 -31.57 0.23 -0.31
CA GLU A 280 -32.59 0.87 0.50
C GLU A 280 -33.42 -0.21 1.21
N ASN A 281 -33.66 -0.04 2.50
CA ASN A 281 -34.58 -0.94 3.19
C ASN A 281 -35.97 -0.56 2.68
N LYS A 282 -36.64 -1.44 1.92
CA LYS A 282 -38.08 -1.29 1.73
C LYS A 282 -38.69 -1.36 3.14
N ILE A 283 -39.19 -0.24 3.62
CA ILE A 283 -40.05 -0.22 4.80
C ILE A 283 -41.29 -1.00 4.36
N THR A 284 -41.41 -2.27 4.77
CA THR A 284 -42.71 -2.90 4.85
C THR A 284 -43.46 -2.14 5.92
N THR A 285 -44.21 -1.14 5.46
CA THR A 285 -45.23 -0.42 6.22
C THR A 285 -46.30 -1.38 6.71
#